data_AF-A0A5C3PVB0-F1
#
_entry.id   AF-A0A5C3PVB0-F1
#
_cell.length_a   1.000
_cell.length_b   1.000
_cell.length_c   1.000
_cell.angle_alpha   90.00
_cell.angle_beta   90.00
_cell.angle_gamma   90.00
#
_symmetry.space_group_name_H-M   'P 1'
#
loop_
_entity.id
_entity.type
_entity.pdbx_description
1 polymer ?
#
loop_
_entity_poly.entity_id
_entity_poly.type
_entity_poly.pdbx_seq_one_letter_code
_entity_poly.pdbx_strand_id
1 'polypeptide(L)'
;MSTASSSRPLNRGAACLPCRKLKARCDGNKPACGRCIANNRPDDCEYATGAEVTRSRLLEENIALLEARIKELESPGEGAPSVQLHDPRRHASMSSSAGTSRLPMPAMAAPSGIALYPTSMAPPVGETRRPPRIQRWFNRLRNVAHTAHVPEPTPQEIQLLVQIFMANASQLGFFLNPTRFRRGGAPHPGNDAMMNAVYLWGSKLSNSTGLRARESYFVHRATQAASGTTMGHGTTVLYTIQAEVLLANYFFSTGRLLEGRYHTLAAVALVTGSRFHLLDVGAMAGDPIGAGERIQAFWTVMAQDKMWASAMNTPPSICQGGRTNIQITTPWPLATGAYEQGMLVPLGGNYTTEDFLRGAVDDSNEAFSPLAMRAKACSLQDRAIYVSSQYRADMPNRNEYLARFSALDTLIERYHRQLAAIRNRSPEDMRELLVARTFTCAAAIQLHSTFSSQQPMSWQKTVCVAVAAGHALDVVNLNQVPHLDPILAVLWSTICKVLVSELRRVLQSAAPVRQEEITNITSSLDKMTAAMTTLSANSTLMGQHLAEIQQARATLA
;
A
#
# COMPACT_ATOMS: atom_id res chain seq x y z
N MET A 1 -7.80 -73.46 20.10
CA MET A 1 -8.67 -72.32 20.45
C MET A 1 -7.83 -71.05 20.43
N SER A 2 -8.00 -70.17 19.45
CA SER A 2 -7.58 -68.76 19.50
C SER A 2 -8.49 -67.97 18.56
N THR A 3 -9.25 -67.04 19.14
CA THR A 3 -10.34 -66.29 18.52
C THR A 3 -9.82 -65.23 17.54
N ALA A 4 -10.32 -65.24 16.30
CA ALA A 4 -10.15 -64.14 15.35
C ALA A 4 -10.99 -62.94 15.80
N SER A 5 -10.38 -61.82 16.18
CA SER A 5 -11.09 -60.58 16.46
C SER A 5 -11.24 -59.76 15.17
N SER A 6 -12.49 -59.55 14.75
CA SER A 6 -12.84 -58.64 13.66
C SER A 6 -12.49 -57.20 14.04
N SER A 7 -11.54 -56.57 13.35
CA SER A 7 -11.20 -55.16 13.59
C SER A 7 -12.24 -54.25 12.90
N ARG A 8 -12.98 -53.48 13.72
CA ARG A 8 -13.77 -52.34 13.23
C ARG A 8 -12.85 -51.35 12.49
N PRO A 9 -13.28 -50.74 11.37
CA PRO A 9 -12.49 -49.70 10.72
C PRO A 9 -12.30 -48.51 11.67
N LEU A 10 -11.05 -48.11 11.85
CA LEU A 10 -10.69 -46.96 12.69
C LEU A 10 -11.17 -45.65 12.05
N ASN A 11 -11.70 -44.75 12.89
CA ASN A 11 -12.09 -43.40 12.46
C ASN A 11 -10.89 -42.62 11.87
N ARG A 12 -11.14 -41.74 10.90
CA ARG A 12 -10.09 -40.89 10.29
C ARG A 12 -9.31 -40.15 11.38
N GLY A 13 -8.00 -40.39 11.42
CA GLY A 13 -7.09 -39.76 12.39
C GLY A 13 -6.78 -40.59 13.65
N ALA A 14 -7.37 -41.78 13.82
CA ALA A 14 -7.19 -42.62 15.01
C ALA A 14 -6.04 -43.66 14.92
N ALA A 15 -5.24 -43.63 13.85
CA ALA A 15 -4.03 -44.47 13.74
C ALA A 15 -2.88 -43.89 14.58
N CYS A 16 -2.00 -44.76 15.11
CA CYS A 16 -0.81 -44.32 15.82
C CYS A 16 0.13 -43.48 14.91
N LEU A 17 0.93 -42.61 15.52
CA LEU A 17 1.80 -41.67 14.81
C LEU A 17 2.79 -42.38 13.84
N PRO A 18 3.42 -43.52 14.21
CA PRO A 18 4.31 -44.24 13.29
C PRO A 18 3.58 -44.78 12.05
N CYS A 19 2.42 -45.44 12.23
CA CYS A 19 1.65 -45.97 11.11
C CYS A 19 1.10 -44.86 10.20
N ARG A 20 0.75 -43.70 10.78
CA ARG A 20 0.33 -42.51 10.01
C ARG A 20 1.48 -41.94 9.18
N LYS A 21 2.70 -41.85 9.74
CA LYS A 21 3.91 -41.40 9.02
C LYS A 21 4.27 -42.35 7.87
N LEU A 22 4.14 -43.66 8.10
CA LEU A 22 4.43 -44.70 7.10
C LEU A 22 3.27 -44.98 6.14
N LYS A 23 2.13 -44.28 6.28
CA LYS A 23 0.88 -44.53 5.52
C LYS A 23 0.46 -46.01 5.51
N ALA A 24 0.71 -46.72 6.60
CA ALA A 24 0.45 -48.15 6.74
C ALA A 24 -0.83 -48.41 7.55
N ARG A 25 -1.45 -49.58 7.34
CA ARG A 25 -2.65 -50.01 8.07
C ARG A 25 -2.32 -50.23 9.56
N CYS A 26 -3.00 -49.49 10.43
CA CYS A 26 -2.94 -49.63 11.89
C CYS A 26 -4.19 -50.38 12.36
N ASP A 27 -4.03 -51.29 13.31
CA ASP A 27 -5.11 -52.07 13.95
C ASP A 27 -5.66 -51.38 15.21
N GLY A 28 -5.00 -50.35 15.72
CA GLY A 28 -5.55 -49.48 16.77
C GLY A 28 -5.52 -50.07 18.19
N ASN A 29 -4.91 -51.24 18.37
CA ASN A 29 -4.75 -51.87 19.68
C ASN A 29 -3.84 -51.03 20.60
N LYS A 30 -4.15 -51.02 21.90
CA LYS A 30 -3.41 -50.35 22.97
C LYS A 30 -2.87 -51.40 23.96
N PRO A 31 -1.66 -51.25 24.52
CA PRO A 31 -0.80 -50.05 24.47
C PRO A 31 -0.02 -49.85 23.15
N ALA A 32 0.22 -50.91 22.38
CA ALA A 32 0.86 -50.83 21.06
C ALA A 32 0.06 -51.57 19.99
N CYS A 33 0.09 -51.06 18.76
CA CYS A 33 -0.59 -51.68 17.62
C CYS A 33 0.17 -52.93 17.13
N GLY A 34 -0.51 -53.94 16.61
CA GLY A 34 0.09 -55.21 16.20
C GLY A 34 1.19 -55.06 15.14
N ARG A 35 1.11 -54.04 14.29
CA ARG A 35 2.18 -53.71 13.32
C ARG A 35 3.44 -53.18 14.01
N CYS A 36 3.30 -52.34 15.03
CA CYS A 36 4.43 -51.81 15.80
C CYS A 36 5.10 -52.90 16.62
N ILE A 37 4.31 -53.84 17.17
CA ILE A 37 4.81 -55.04 17.84
C ILE A 37 5.58 -55.93 16.84
N ALA A 38 5.00 -56.21 15.67
CA ALA A 38 5.65 -57.03 14.64
C ALA A 38 6.96 -56.44 14.12
N ASN A 39 7.11 -55.11 14.18
CA ASN A 39 8.32 -54.41 13.77
C ASN A 39 9.33 -54.22 14.93
N ASN A 40 9.15 -54.89 16.07
CA ASN A 40 9.99 -54.77 17.27
C ASN A 40 10.16 -53.33 17.78
N ARG A 41 9.13 -52.50 17.62
CA ARG A 41 9.09 -51.12 18.16
C ARG A 41 7.75 -50.82 18.83
N PRO A 42 7.37 -51.57 19.88
CA PRO A 42 6.13 -51.31 20.61
C PRO A 42 6.19 -49.99 21.39
N ASP A 43 7.37 -49.57 21.85
CA ASP A 43 7.58 -48.37 22.66
C ASP A 43 7.37 -47.06 21.88
N ASP A 44 7.67 -47.06 20.57
CA ASP A 44 7.45 -45.92 19.68
C ASP A 44 5.96 -45.74 19.28
N CYS A 45 5.07 -46.65 19.71
CA CYS A 45 3.68 -46.69 19.27
C CYS A 45 2.79 -45.68 20.02
N GLU A 46 2.98 -44.40 19.74
CA GLU A 46 2.22 -43.33 20.38
C GLU A 46 0.92 -42.99 19.63
N TYR A 47 -0.16 -42.83 20.39
CA TYR A 47 -1.43 -42.29 19.93
C TYR A 47 -1.61 -40.89 20.50
N ALA A 48 -1.97 -39.90 19.67
CA ALA A 48 -2.22 -38.54 20.14
C ALA A 48 -3.44 -38.51 21.08
N THR A 49 -3.22 -38.51 22.39
CA THR A 49 -4.24 -38.24 23.41
C THR A 49 -4.48 -36.74 23.46
N GLY A 50 -5.70 -36.30 23.16
CA GLY A 50 -6.01 -34.91 22.85
C GLY A 50 -5.85 -33.92 24.00
N ALA A 51 -5.25 -32.77 23.68
CA ALA A 51 -5.65 -31.42 24.12
C ALA A 51 -4.70 -30.38 23.48
N GLU A 52 -4.67 -30.29 22.15
CA GLU A 52 -4.23 -29.04 21.51
C GLU A 52 -5.50 -28.25 21.21
N VAL A 53 -5.67 -27.10 21.89
CA VAL A 53 -6.66 -26.10 21.50
C VAL A 53 -6.33 -25.72 20.07
N THR A 54 -7.08 -26.28 19.13
CA THR A 54 -6.86 -26.03 17.71
C THR A 54 -6.99 -24.54 17.45
N ARG A 55 -6.08 -23.98 16.66
CA ARG A 55 -6.10 -22.57 16.23
C ARG A 55 -7.48 -22.13 15.73
N SER A 56 -8.26 -23.03 15.15
CA SER A 56 -9.65 -22.81 14.75
C SER A 56 -10.57 -22.45 15.92
N ARG A 57 -10.44 -23.13 17.06
CA ARG A 57 -11.29 -22.88 18.25
C ARG A 57 -10.96 -21.54 18.91
N LEU A 58 -9.68 -21.18 18.99
CA LEU A 58 -9.23 -19.85 19.43
C LEU A 58 -9.71 -18.72 18.51
N LEU A 59 -9.81 -18.99 17.20
CA LEU A 59 -10.35 -18.05 16.23
C LEU A 59 -11.88 -17.93 16.33
N GLU A 60 -12.58 -19.04 16.58
CA GLU A 60 -14.03 -19.04 16.82
C GLU A 60 -14.39 -18.29 18.11
N GLU A 61 -13.62 -18.48 19.18
CA GLU A 61 -13.78 -17.73 20.43
C GLU A 61 -13.49 -16.23 20.22
N ASN A 62 -12.46 -15.87 19.46
CA ASN A 62 -12.21 -14.46 19.12
C ASN A 62 -13.30 -13.86 18.24
N ILE A 63 -13.86 -14.62 17.28
CA ILE A 63 -14.96 -14.16 16.44
C ILE A 63 -16.19 -13.88 17.31
N ALA A 64 -16.54 -14.78 18.23
CA ALA A 64 -17.67 -14.59 19.14
C ALA A 64 -17.49 -13.34 20.02
N LEU A 65 -16.26 -13.09 20.49
CA LEU A 65 -15.93 -11.92 21.32
C LEU A 65 -16.02 -10.61 20.52
N LEU A 66 -15.52 -10.60 19.28
CA LEU A 66 -15.57 -9.44 18.40
C LEU A 66 -17.01 -9.14 17.93
N GLU A 67 -17.81 -10.17 17.65
CA GLU A 67 -19.23 -10.01 17.30
C GLU A 67 -20.04 -9.42 18.47
N ALA A 68 -19.77 -9.87 19.70
CA ALA A 68 -20.39 -9.28 20.89
C ALA A 68 -20.01 -7.80 21.08
N ARG A 69 -18.74 -7.45 20.81
CA ARG A 69 -18.26 -6.07 20.94
C ARG A 69 -18.80 -5.15 19.83
N ILE A 70 -18.95 -5.66 18.61
CA ILE A 70 -19.59 -4.93 17.51
C ILE A 70 -21.05 -4.65 17.87
N LYS A 71 -21.77 -5.66 18.39
CA LYS A 71 -23.16 -5.49 18.82
C LYS A 71 -23.31 -4.42 19.90
N GLU A 72 -22.38 -4.35 20.85
CA GLU A 72 -22.35 -3.31 21.89
C GLU A 72 -22.11 -1.90 21.33
N LEU A 73 -21.28 -1.78 20.28
CA LEU A 73 -20.96 -0.51 19.63
C LEU A 73 -22.02 -0.05 18.63
N GLU A 74 -22.77 -1.00 18.03
CA GLU A 74 -23.84 -0.72 17.06
C GLU A 74 -25.15 -0.26 17.72
N SER A 75 -25.34 -0.48 19.02
CA SER A 75 -26.50 0.00 19.78
C SER A 75 -26.10 0.77 21.04
N PRO A 76 -25.65 2.04 20.93
CA PRO A 76 -25.21 2.85 22.07
C PRO A 76 -26.33 3.31 23.03
N GLY A 77 -27.56 2.79 22.87
CA GLY A 77 -28.78 3.31 23.51
C GLY A 77 -29.44 2.41 24.56
N GLU A 78 -28.97 1.17 24.77
CA GLU A 78 -29.46 0.32 25.86
C GLU A 78 -28.36 0.17 26.92
N GLY A 79 -28.54 0.85 28.05
CA GLY A 79 -27.51 1.05 29.08
C GLY A 79 -26.96 -0.25 29.69
N ALA A 80 -25.64 -0.37 29.73
CA ALA A 80 -24.94 -1.37 30.52
C ALA A 80 -24.66 -0.84 31.94
N PRO A 81 -24.87 -1.65 33.01
CA PRO A 81 -24.66 -1.24 34.38
C PRO A 81 -23.16 -1.17 34.71
N SER A 82 -22.81 -0.26 35.63
CA SER A 82 -21.43 -0.03 36.10
C SER A 82 -20.77 -1.31 36.63
N VAL A 83 -19.67 -1.74 35.99
CA VAL A 83 -18.81 -2.84 36.46
C VAL A 83 -17.80 -2.28 37.46
N GLN A 84 -17.87 -2.74 38.71
CA GLN A 84 -16.82 -2.46 39.70
C GLN A 84 -15.56 -3.28 39.40
N LEU A 85 -14.42 -2.60 39.35
CA LEU A 85 -13.10 -3.22 39.15
C LEU A 85 -12.59 -3.86 40.45
N HIS A 86 -12.16 -5.12 40.34
CA HIS A 86 -11.58 -5.90 41.43
C HIS A 86 -10.05 -5.68 41.50
N ASP A 87 -9.53 -5.31 42.67
CA ASP A 87 -8.10 -5.06 42.92
C ASP A 87 -7.36 -6.36 43.32
N PRO A 88 -6.36 -6.84 42.55
CA PRO A 88 -5.70 -8.13 42.80
C PRO A 88 -4.70 -8.16 43.96
N ARG A 89 -4.55 -7.08 44.76
CA ARG A 89 -3.48 -7.01 45.78
C ARG A 89 -3.88 -7.36 47.20
N ARG A 90 -5.07 -7.91 47.43
CA ARG A 90 -5.45 -8.44 48.74
C ARG A 90 -5.55 -9.96 48.65
N HIS A 91 -4.44 -10.65 48.92
CA HIS A 91 -4.32 -12.00 49.50
C HIS A 91 -3.00 -12.64 49.06
N ALA A 92 -1.91 -12.33 49.78
CA ALA A 92 -0.82 -13.26 50.09
C ALA A 92 0.25 -12.55 50.94
N SER A 93 -0.03 -12.39 52.22
CA SER A 93 0.99 -12.23 53.26
C SER A 93 0.83 -13.38 54.25
N MET A 94 1.97 -13.95 54.66
CA MET A 94 2.20 -15.08 55.58
C MET A 94 2.27 -16.46 54.89
N SER A 95 3.31 -17.30 55.00
CA SER A 95 4.60 -17.25 55.71
C SER A 95 5.57 -18.35 55.18
N SER A 96 6.84 -17.99 54.97
CA SER A 96 8.12 -18.72 55.21
C SER A 96 8.27 -20.27 55.08
N SER A 97 9.29 -20.74 54.33
CA SER A 97 10.62 -21.14 54.88
C SER A 97 11.60 -21.80 53.86
N ALA A 98 12.85 -21.31 53.88
CA ALA A 98 14.19 -21.91 53.69
C ALA A 98 14.55 -22.95 52.58
N GLY A 99 15.71 -22.72 51.91
CA GLY A 99 16.70 -23.81 51.67
C GLY A 99 17.44 -23.90 50.31
N THR A 100 18.54 -23.16 50.17
CA THR A 100 19.87 -23.56 49.60
C THR A 100 20.10 -24.13 48.16
N SER A 101 20.96 -23.39 47.43
CA SER A 101 22.23 -23.78 46.75
C SER A 101 22.33 -24.40 45.33
N ARG A 102 23.03 -23.63 44.45
CA ARG A 102 24.16 -23.93 43.53
C ARG A 102 23.99 -24.80 42.23
N LEU A 103 24.12 -24.11 41.08
CA LEU A 103 24.83 -24.33 39.78
C LEU A 103 25.39 -25.75 39.42
N PRO A 104 25.50 -26.17 38.11
CA PRO A 104 26.08 -25.37 37.00
C PRO A 104 25.53 -25.55 35.56
N MET A 105 25.92 -24.61 34.68
CA MET A 105 25.83 -24.65 33.20
C MET A 105 26.62 -25.80 32.56
N PRO A 106 26.25 -26.19 31.32
CA PRO A 106 27.22 -26.27 30.23
C PRO A 106 26.80 -25.51 28.96
N ALA A 107 27.82 -25.26 28.13
CA ALA A 107 27.89 -24.30 27.05
C ALA A 107 27.35 -24.76 25.67
N MET A 108 26.97 -23.75 24.88
CA MET A 108 27.10 -23.59 23.41
C MET A 108 26.81 -24.78 22.48
N ALA A 109 25.72 -24.64 21.70
CA ALA A 109 25.69 -24.99 20.28
C ALA A 109 24.66 -24.12 19.56
N ALA A 110 25.11 -23.37 18.55
CA ALA A 110 24.25 -22.65 17.62
C ALA A 110 23.43 -23.63 16.76
N PRO A 111 22.23 -23.24 16.30
CA PRO A 111 21.69 -23.81 15.08
C PRO A 111 21.54 -22.76 13.98
N SER A 112 22.12 -23.16 12.85
CA SER A 112 22.00 -22.66 11.49
C SER A 112 20.57 -22.32 11.07
N GLY A 113 20.47 -21.32 10.20
CA GLY A 113 19.21 -20.77 9.69
C GLY A 113 18.32 -21.77 8.97
N ILE A 114 17.02 -21.64 9.21
CA ILE A 114 15.97 -22.35 8.50
C ILE A 114 15.46 -21.43 7.39
N ALA A 115 15.78 -21.77 6.16
CA ALA A 115 15.18 -21.21 4.96
C ALA A 115 13.71 -21.65 4.86
N LEU A 116 12.77 -20.70 4.83
CA LEU A 116 11.34 -20.93 4.63
C LEU A 116 10.94 -20.49 3.22
N TYR A 117 11.17 -21.36 2.24
CA TYR A 117 10.35 -21.38 1.02
C TYR A 117 9.88 -22.82 0.79
N PRO A 118 8.57 -23.07 0.65
CA PRO A 118 8.10 -24.35 0.13
C PRO A 118 8.28 -24.38 -1.38
N THR A 119 9.09 -25.32 -1.84
CA THR A 119 9.21 -25.74 -3.23
C THR A 119 7.87 -26.22 -3.77
N SER A 120 7.60 -25.82 -5.02
CA SER A 120 6.52 -26.25 -5.91
C SER A 120 6.08 -27.71 -5.73
N MET A 121 4.79 -27.92 -5.47
CA MET A 121 4.07 -29.15 -5.84
C MET A 121 2.73 -28.76 -6.47
N ALA A 122 2.54 -29.18 -7.72
CA ALA A 122 1.30 -29.00 -8.48
C ALA A 122 0.12 -29.75 -7.83
N PRO A 123 -1.12 -29.24 -7.92
CA PRO A 123 -2.28 -29.96 -7.42
C PRO A 123 -2.85 -30.92 -8.48
N PRO A 124 -3.46 -32.05 -8.06
CA PRO A 124 -4.22 -32.90 -8.95
C PRO A 124 -5.56 -32.24 -9.32
N VAL A 125 -5.99 -32.52 -10.54
CA VAL A 125 -7.24 -32.07 -11.16
C VAL A 125 -8.44 -32.68 -10.44
N GLY A 126 -9.46 -31.85 -10.19
CA GLY A 126 -10.83 -32.30 -9.92
C GLY A 126 -11.37 -31.95 -8.53
N GLU A 127 -11.77 -30.69 -8.32
CA GLU A 127 -12.99 -30.38 -7.55
C GLU A 127 -13.35 -28.89 -7.66
N THR A 128 -14.58 -28.61 -8.08
CA THR A 128 -15.17 -27.27 -8.18
C THR A 128 -15.21 -26.58 -6.81
N ARG A 129 -14.19 -25.79 -6.50
CA ARG A 129 -14.13 -25.00 -5.26
C ARG A 129 -14.86 -23.68 -5.41
N ARG A 130 -15.86 -23.47 -4.54
CA ARG A 130 -16.52 -22.20 -4.27
C ARG A 130 -15.48 -21.10 -3.97
N PRO A 131 -15.68 -19.84 -4.43
CA PRO A 131 -14.72 -18.77 -4.22
C PRO A 131 -14.57 -18.40 -2.73
N PRO A 132 -13.41 -17.85 -2.31
CA PRO A 132 -13.11 -17.50 -0.92
C PRO A 132 -14.10 -16.50 -0.32
N ARG A 133 -14.24 -16.49 1.02
CA ARG A 133 -15.27 -15.73 1.77
C ARG A 133 -15.25 -14.22 1.50
N ILE A 134 -14.10 -13.66 1.15
CA ILE A 134 -13.92 -12.25 0.77
C ILE A 134 -14.65 -11.94 -0.56
N GLN A 135 -14.51 -12.79 -1.58
CA GLN A 135 -15.23 -12.67 -2.87
C GLN A 135 -16.77 -12.69 -2.68
N ARG A 136 -17.25 -13.49 -1.71
CA ARG A 136 -18.69 -13.62 -1.39
C ARG A 136 -19.26 -12.43 -0.62
N TRP A 137 -18.43 -11.69 0.11
CA TRP A 137 -18.83 -10.44 0.75
C TRP A 137 -18.88 -9.32 -0.30
N PHE A 138 -17.90 -9.27 -1.21
CA PHE A 138 -17.87 -8.32 -2.33
C PHE A 138 -19.00 -8.50 -3.35
N ASN A 139 -19.38 -9.73 -3.67
CA ASN A 139 -20.54 -9.97 -4.55
C ASN A 139 -21.87 -9.51 -3.92
N ARG A 140 -21.94 -9.36 -2.59
CA ARG A 140 -23.15 -8.89 -1.89
C ARG A 140 -23.28 -7.37 -1.85
N LEU A 141 -22.17 -6.63 -1.87
CA LEU A 141 -22.17 -5.17 -2.03
C LEU A 141 -22.36 -4.70 -3.48
N ARG A 142 -22.28 -5.62 -4.45
CA ARG A 142 -22.23 -5.33 -5.91
C ARG A 142 -23.62 -5.30 -6.60
N ASN A 143 -24.69 -5.69 -5.91
CA ASN A 143 -26.01 -5.94 -6.52
C ASN A 143 -27.06 -4.86 -6.24
N VAL A 144 -26.72 -3.58 -6.36
CA VAL A 144 -27.72 -2.51 -6.45
C VAL A 144 -27.31 -1.51 -7.54
N ALA A 145 -27.44 -1.93 -8.80
CA ALA A 145 -27.69 -1.03 -9.92
C ALA A 145 -28.29 -1.89 -11.04
N HIS A 146 -29.60 -1.81 -11.24
CA HIS A 146 -30.20 -2.23 -12.50
C HIS A 146 -29.62 -1.31 -13.57
N THR A 147 -28.69 -1.81 -14.38
CA THR A 147 -28.24 -1.09 -15.57
C THR A 147 -29.44 -0.98 -16.49
N ALA A 148 -30.01 0.23 -16.62
CA ALA A 148 -30.77 0.59 -17.80
C ALA A 148 -30.00 0.13 -19.03
N HIS A 149 -30.69 -0.36 -20.06
CA HIS A 149 -30.06 -0.89 -21.27
C HIS A 149 -29.33 0.26 -22.00
N VAL A 150 -28.09 0.56 -21.59
CA VAL A 150 -27.23 1.53 -22.27
C VAL A 150 -26.79 0.86 -23.58
N PRO A 151 -27.09 1.44 -24.75
CA PRO A 151 -26.64 0.89 -26.03
C PRO A 151 -25.12 0.76 -26.07
N GLU A 152 -24.61 -0.23 -26.80
CA GLU A 152 -23.17 -0.36 -26.98
C GLU A 152 -22.59 0.90 -27.65
N PRO A 153 -21.39 1.33 -27.24
CA PRO A 153 -20.76 2.52 -27.81
C PRO A 153 -20.42 2.30 -29.28
N THR A 154 -20.73 3.30 -30.10
CA THR A 154 -20.36 3.30 -31.51
C THR A 154 -18.82 3.35 -31.67
N PRO A 155 -18.28 2.85 -32.79
CA PRO A 155 -16.83 2.89 -33.04
C PRO A 155 -16.24 4.31 -33.00
N GLN A 156 -17.01 5.31 -33.43
CA GLN A 156 -16.60 6.71 -33.40
C GLN A 156 -16.49 7.25 -31.97
N GLU A 157 -17.45 6.90 -31.11
CA GLU A 157 -17.39 7.24 -29.68
C GLU A 157 -16.19 6.58 -29.01
N ILE A 158 -15.93 5.30 -29.30
CA ILE A 158 -14.75 4.57 -28.81
C ILE A 158 -13.46 5.30 -29.20
N GLN A 159 -13.32 5.68 -30.47
CA GLN A 159 -12.12 6.37 -30.96
C GLN A 159 -11.91 7.71 -30.24
N LEU A 160 -12.98 8.48 -30.04
CA LEU A 160 -12.94 9.75 -29.33
C LEU A 160 -12.58 9.56 -27.84
N LEU A 161 -13.14 8.55 -27.17
CA LEU A 161 -12.82 8.22 -25.77
C LEU A 161 -11.34 7.85 -25.61
N VAL A 162 -10.80 7.04 -26.52
CA VAL A 162 -9.36 6.69 -26.53
C VAL A 162 -8.51 7.94 -26.75
N GLN A 163 -8.89 8.82 -27.67
CA GLN A 163 -8.16 10.06 -27.93
C GLN A 163 -8.12 10.97 -26.70
N ILE A 164 -9.27 11.15 -26.03
CA ILE A 164 -9.38 11.94 -24.79
C ILE A 164 -8.50 11.33 -23.69
N PHE A 165 -8.53 10.01 -23.53
CA PHE A 165 -7.68 9.30 -22.58
C PHE A 165 -6.20 9.51 -22.88
N MET A 166 -5.77 9.29 -24.13
CA MET A 166 -4.35 9.40 -24.53
C MET A 166 -3.80 10.81 -24.33
N ALA A 167 -4.62 11.85 -24.48
CA ALA A 167 -4.23 13.23 -24.19
C ALA A 167 -3.98 13.50 -22.69
N ASN A 168 -4.43 12.61 -21.80
CA ASN A 168 -4.31 12.75 -20.34
C ASN A 168 -3.58 11.59 -19.67
N ALA A 169 -3.12 10.59 -20.43
CA ALA A 169 -2.66 9.30 -19.92
C ALA A 169 -1.51 9.40 -18.90
N SER A 170 -0.60 10.37 -19.05
CA SER A 170 0.52 10.58 -18.14
C SER A 170 0.11 10.88 -16.69
N GLN A 171 -1.10 11.40 -16.49
CA GLN A 171 -1.62 11.75 -15.15
C GLN A 171 -2.46 10.65 -14.51
N LEU A 172 -2.77 9.59 -15.27
CA LEU A 172 -3.70 8.55 -14.86
C LEU A 172 -3.00 7.27 -14.39
N GLY A 173 -1.66 7.25 -14.38
CA GLY A 173 -0.87 6.06 -14.09
C GLY A 173 -0.76 5.10 -15.30
N PHE A 174 -0.85 5.63 -16.52
CA PHE A 174 -0.62 4.84 -17.73
C PHE A 174 0.89 4.64 -17.95
N PHE A 175 1.34 3.39 -17.83
CA PHE A 175 2.76 3.00 -17.90
C PHE A 175 3.12 2.24 -19.18
N LEU A 176 2.14 1.91 -20.02
CA LEU A 176 2.38 1.21 -21.29
C LEU A 176 2.96 2.16 -22.34
N ASN A 177 3.69 1.62 -23.31
CA ASN A 177 4.21 2.43 -24.40
C ASN A 177 3.05 2.92 -25.29
N PRO A 178 2.86 4.25 -25.47
CA PRO A 178 1.74 4.80 -26.24
C PRO A 178 1.69 4.34 -27.70
N THR A 179 2.85 4.07 -28.30
CA THR A 179 2.95 3.62 -29.69
C THR A 179 2.57 2.15 -29.82
N ARG A 180 3.04 1.29 -28.90
CA ARG A 180 2.64 -0.13 -28.85
C ARG A 180 1.16 -0.27 -28.52
N PHE A 181 0.65 0.50 -27.56
CA PHE A 181 -0.77 0.50 -27.19
C PHE A 181 -1.66 0.84 -28.39
N ARG A 182 -1.34 1.90 -29.14
CA ARG A 182 -2.11 2.29 -30.34
C ARG A 182 -2.05 1.23 -31.46
N ARG A 183 -0.92 0.53 -31.60
CA ARG A 183 -0.76 -0.57 -32.58
C ARG A 183 -1.44 -1.85 -32.15
N GLY A 184 -1.59 -2.08 -30.84
CA GLY A 184 -2.17 -3.29 -30.25
C GLY A 184 -3.64 -3.53 -30.60
N GLY A 185 -4.32 -2.53 -31.16
CA GLY A 185 -5.67 -2.69 -31.70
C GLY A 185 -6.76 -3.01 -30.67
N ALA A 186 -7.97 -3.23 -31.19
CA ALA A 186 -9.26 -3.28 -30.51
C ALA A 186 -9.35 -4.14 -29.22
N PRO A 187 -10.41 -3.97 -28.40
CA PRO A 187 -10.67 -4.83 -27.26
C PRO A 187 -10.69 -6.31 -27.65
N HIS A 188 -9.95 -7.12 -26.91
CA HIS A 188 -9.96 -8.57 -26.97
C HIS A 188 -9.98 -9.12 -25.54
N PRO A 189 -10.33 -10.41 -25.32
CA PRO A 189 -10.50 -10.94 -23.96
C PRO A 189 -9.29 -10.77 -23.03
N GLY A 190 -8.08 -10.69 -23.59
CA GLY A 190 -6.84 -10.47 -22.84
C GLY A 190 -6.55 -9.03 -22.43
N ASN A 191 -7.31 -8.04 -22.93
CA ASN A 191 -7.14 -6.63 -22.61
C ASN A 191 -8.47 -5.89 -22.30
N ASP A 192 -9.59 -6.60 -22.22
CA ASP A 192 -10.94 -6.02 -22.05
C ASP A 192 -11.05 -5.14 -20.80
N ALA A 193 -10.51 -5.58 -19.66
CA ALA A 193 -10.49 -4.80 -18.43
C ALA A 193 -9.78 -3.46 -18.61
N MET A 194 -8.63 -3.48 -19.28
CA MET A 194 -7.83 -2.28 -19.55
C MET A 194 -8.58 -1.35 -20.51
N MET A 195 -9.15 -1.87 -21.59
CA MET A 195 -9.86 -1.05 -22.57
C MET A 195 -11.11 -0.40 -21.98
N ASN A 196 -11.89 -1.12 -21.15
CA ASN A 196 -13.02 -0.50 -20.45
C ASN A 196 -12.56 0.57 -19.45
N ALA A 197 -11.41 0.39 -18.78
CA ALA A 197 -10.83 1.42 -17.92
C ALA A 197 -10.36 2.65 -18.72
N VAL A 198 -9.81 2.46 -19.93
CA VAL A 198 -9.48 3.54 -20.87
C VAL A 198 -10.74 4.31 -21.28
N TYR A 199 -11.82 3.61 -21.64
CA TYR A 199 -13.09 4.24 -22.00
C TYR A 199 -13.74 4.97 -20.84
N LEU A 200 -13.65 4.41 -19.62
CA LEU A 200 -14.11 5.05 -18.39
C LEU A 200 -13.45 6.41 -18.20
N TRP A 201 -12.12 6.48 -18.29
CA TRP A 201 -11.39 7.73 -18.15
C TRP A 201 -11.67 8.70 -19.30
N GLY A 202 -11.75 8.20 -20.53
CA GLY A 202 -12.16 9.02 -21.68
C GLY A 202 -13.56 9.62 -21.50
N SER A 203 -14.47 8.86 -20.87
CA SER A 203 -15.85 9.29 -20.58
C SER A 203 -15.86 10.35 -19.50
N LYS A 204 -15.18 10.10 -18.37
CA LYS A 204 -15.05 11.04 -17.25
C LYS A 204 -14.43 12.39 -17.65
N LEU A 205 -13.38 12.36 -18.48
CA LEU A 205 -12.66 13.56 -18.92
C LEU A 205 -13.30 14.25 -20.13
N SER A 206 -14.41 13.71 -20.66
CA SER A 206 -15.07 14.29 -21.83
C SER A 206 -15.80 15.57 -21.49
N ASN A 207 -15.76 16.54 -22.41
CA ASN A 207 -16.62 17.73 -22.34
C ASN A 207 -18.06 17.47 -22.82
N SER A 208 -18.32 16.33 -23.48
CA SER A 208 -19.66 15.95 -23.96
C SER A 208 -20.49 15.33 -22.84
N THR A 209 -21.71 15.86 -22.62
CA THR A 209 -22.67 15.32 -21.66
C THR A 209 -23.08 13.88 -21.99
N GLY A 210 -23.23 13.55 -23.27
CA GLY A 210 -23.60 12.20 -23.72
C GLY A 210 -22.50 11.16 -23.46
N LEU A 211 -21.23 11.54 -23.65
CA LEU A 211 -20.11 10.65 -23.34
C LEU A 211 -19.89 10.52 -21.84
N ARG A 212 -20.02 11.60 -21.06
CA ARG A 212 -19.94 11.55 -19.59
C ARG A 212 -21.03 10.68 -18.97
N ALA A 213 -22.25 10.67 -19.53
CA ALA A 213 -23.36 9.86 -19.04
C ALA A 213 -23.07 8.34 -19.06
N ARG A 214 -22.03 7.89 -19.77
CA ARG A 214 -21.61 6.48 -19.86
C ARG A 214 -20.57 6.07 -18.81
N GLU A 215 -20.17 6.97 -17.92
CA GLU A 215 -19.19 6.69 -16.87
C GLU A 215 -19.60 5.46 -16.02
N SER A 216 -20.88 5.40 -15.62
CA SER A 216 -21.45 4.28 -14.86
C SER A 216 -21.44 2.95 -15.61
N TYR A 217 -21.61 2.98 -16.94
CA TYR A 217 -21.55 1.81 -17.80
C TYR A 217 -20.12 1.24 -17.86
N PHE A 218 -19.12 2.10 -18.13
CA PHE A 218 -17.74 1.66 -18.28
C PHE A 218 -17.09 1.24 -16.96
N VAL A 219 -17.41 1.89 -15.83
CA VAL A 219 -16.88 1.46 -14.53
C VAL A 219 -17.38 0.06 -14.17
N HIS A 220 -18.66 -0.24 -14.43
CA HIS A 220 -19.22 -1.56 -14.17
C HIS A 220 -18.51 -2.63 -14.99
N ARG A 221 -18.35 -2.40 -16.30
CA ARG A 221 -17.66 -3.34 -17.20
C ARG A 221 -16.20 -3.52 -16.84
N ALA A 222 -15.47 -2.45 -16.57
CA ALA A 222 -14.06 -2.51 -16.21
C ALA A 222 -13.83 -3.31 -14.92
N THR A 223 -14.62 -3.06 -13.87
CA THR A 223 -14.54 -3.81 -12.60
C THR A 223 -14.92 -5.28 -12.77
N GLN A 224 -15.94 -5.58 -13.58
CA GLN A 224 -16.35 -6.95 -13.88
C GLN A 224 -15.26 -7.72 -14.63
N ALA A 225 -14.71 -7.11 -15.68
CA ALA A 225 -13.64 -7.70 -16.49
C ALA A 225 -12.37 -7.93 -15.67
N ALA A 226 -11.97 -6.95 -14.84
CA ALA A 226 -10.81 -7.07 -13.96
C ALA A 226 -10.94 -8.26 -12.98
N SER A 227 -12.13 -8.45 -12.40
CA SER A 227 -12.44 -9.56 -11.48
C SER A 227 -12.43 -10.94 -12.15
N GLY A 228 -12.66 -11.00 -13.46
CA GLY A 228 -12.75 -12.24 -14.24
C GLY A 228 -11.42 -12.76 -14.77
N THR A 229 -10.36 -11.95 -14.69
CA THR A 229 -9.05 -12.28 -15.26
C THR A 229 -8.35 -13.37 -14.43
N THR A 230 -8.36 -14.61 -14.91
CA THR A 230 -7.49 -15.68 -14.41
C THR A 230 -6.03 -15.37 -14.77
N MET A 231 -5.07 -15.72 -13.91
CA MET A 231 -3.64 -15.42 -14.12
C MET A 231 -3.17 -15.81 -15.53
N GLY A 232 -3.11 -14.83 -16.43
CA GLY A 232 -2.63 -15.00 -17.80
C GLY A 232 -1.10 -15.06 -17.85
N HIS A 233 -0.53 -15.33 -19.02
CA HIS A 233 0.91 -15.27 -19.24
C HIS A 233 1.33 -13.90 -19.77
N GLY A 234 2.47 -13.37 -19.29
CA GLY A 234 3.19 -12.23 -19.85
C GLY A 234 2.36 -10.94 -20.03
N THR A 235 1.99 -10.65 -21.27
CA THR A 235 1.31 -9.41 -21.70
C THR A 235 -0.09 -9.24 -21.10
N THR A 236 -0.82 -10.34 -20.88
CA THR A 236 -2.16 -10.28 -20.26
C THR A 236 -2.08 -9.77 -18.82
N VAL A 237 -1.05 -10.16 -18.07
CA VAL A 237 -0.84 -9.69 -16.70
C VAL A 237 -0.52 -8.20 -16.68
N LEU A 238 0.31 -7.75 -17.62
CA LEU A 238 0.66 -6.33 -17.76
C LEU A 238 -0.58 -5.46 -18.02
N TYR A 239 -1.47 -5.87 -18.92
CA TYR A 239 -2.74 -5.17 -19.16
C TYR A 239 -3.68 -5.23 -17.97
N THR A 240 -3.70 -6.34 -17.23
CA THR A 240 -4.48 -6.46 -16.00
C THR A 240 -3.97 -5.47 -14.95
N ILE A 241 -2.65 -5.39 -14.73
CA ILE A 241 -2.04 -4.40 -13.82
C ILE A 241 -2.41 -2.97 -14.26
N GLN A 242 -2.36 -2.67 -15.56
CA GLN A 242 -2.72 -1.34 -16.06
C GLN A 242 -4.19 -1.02 -15.78
N ALA A 243 -5.10 -1.99 -15.95
CA ALA A 243 -6.51 -1.84 -15.64
C ALA A 243 -6.74 -1.57 -14.14
N GLU A 244 -6.09 -2.34 -13.27
CA GLU A 244 -6.17 -2.17 -11.82
C GLU A 244 -5.67 -0.79 -11.36
N VAL A 245 -4.56 -0.31 -11.92
CA VAL A 245 -4.03 1.04 -11.65
C VAL A 245 -5.03 2.12 -12.08
N LEU A 246 -5.58 2.03 -13.29
CA LEU A 246 -6.55 2.99 -13.81
C LEU A 246 -7.84 3.01 -12.99
N LEU A 247 -8.36 1.83 -12.62
CA LEU A 247 -9.54 1.70 -11.76
C LEU A 247 -9.31 2.28 -10.37
N ALA A 248 -8.15 2.01 -9.77
CA ALA A 248 -7.80 2.54 -8.47
C ALA A 248 -7.80 4.08 -8.48
N ASN A 249 -7.10 4.69 -9.44
CA ASN A 249 -7.06 6.15 -9.60
C ASN A 249 -8.45 6.74 -9.85
N TYR A 250 -9.30 6.04 -10.60
CA TYR A 250 -10.68 6.46 -10.82
C TYR A 250 -11.43 6.50 -9.49
N PHE A 251 -11.40 5.43 -8.69
CA PHE A 251 -12.12 5.39 -7.42
C PHE A 251 -11.58 6.44 -6.44
N PHE A 252 -10.26 6.61 -6.34
CA PHE A 252 -9.66 7.68 -5.53
C PHE A 252 -10.15 9.07 -5.94
N SER A 253 -10.20 9.37 -7.25
CA SER A 253 -10.68 10.66 -7.74
C SER A 253 -12.17 10.92 -7.47
N THR A 254 -12.97 9.86 -7.28
CA THR A 254 -14.39 9.94 -6.89
C THR A 254 -14.61 9.89 -5.37
N GLY A 255 -13.55 9.88 -4.56
CA GLY A 255 -13.63 9.77 -3.09
C GLY A 255 -13.93 8.37 -2.57
N ARG A 256 -13.96 7.34 -3.43
CA ARG A 256 -14.21 5.94 -3.08
C ARG A 256 -12.92 5.23 -2.68
N LEU A 257 -12.38 5.63 -1.52
CA LEU A 257 -11.02 5.24 -1.10
C LEU A 257 -10.85 3.73 -0.89
N LEU A 258 -11.88 3.04 -0.40
CA LEU A 258 -11.81 1.59 -0.15
C LEU A 258 -11.74 0.79 -1.45
N GLU A 259 -12.54 1.14 -2.46
CA GLU A 259 -12.45 0.52 -3.78
C GLU A 259 -11.13 0.86 -4.47
N GLY A 260 -10.65 2.09 -4.34
CA GLY A 260 -9.33 2.48 -4.84
C GLY A 260 -8.20 1.64 -4.21
N ARG A 261 -8.27 1.43 -2.89
CA ARG A 261 -7.32 0.58 -2.17
C ARG A 261 -7.41 -0.87 -2.61
N TYR A 262 -8.61 -1.41 -2.82
CA TYR A 262 -8.81 -2.77 -3.32
C TYR A 262 -8.08 -3.02 -4.64
N HIS A 263 -8.30 -2.14 -5.63
CA HIS A 263 -7.65 -2.24 -6.94
C HIS A 263 -6.13 -2.04 -6.85
N THR A 264 -5.67 -1.15 -5.97
CA THR A 264 -4.23 -1.00 -5.68
C THR A 264 -3.62 -2.29 -5.14
N LEU A 265 -4.28 -2.97 -4.19
CA LEU A 265 -3.80 -4.23 -3.62
C LEU A 265 -3.82 -5.38 -4.64
N ALA A 266 -4.80 -5.40 -5.54
CA ALA A 266 -4.82 -6.34 -6.66
C ALA A 266 -3.61 -6.11 -7.58
N ALA A 267 -3.31 -4.86 -7.94
CA ALA A 267 -2.12 -4.52 -8.70
C ALA A 267 -0.82 -4.93 -7.98
N VAL A 268 -0.72 -4.68 -6.67
CA VAL A 268 0.41 -5.12 -5.83
C VAL A 268 0.60 -6.64 -5.91
N ALA A 269 -0.48 -7.41 -5.74
CA ALA A 269 -0.43 -8.87 -5.81
C ALA A 269 0.06 -9.36 -7.19
N LEU A 270 -0.34 -8.68 -8.27
CA LEU A 270 0.07 -9.03 -9.64
C LEU A 270 1.55 -8.69 -9.91
N VAL A 271 2.04 -7.51 -9.54
CA VAL A 271 3.46 -7.14 -9.77
C VAL A 271 4.42 -7.95 -8.89
N THR A 272 3.99 -8.31 -7.67
CA THR A 272 4.78 -9.17 -6.77
C THR A 272 4.73 -10.63 -7.23
N GLY A 273 3.53 -11.16 -7.51
CA GLY A 273 3.35 -12.53 -8.01
C GLY A 273 4.07 -12.79 -9.35
N SER A 274 4.14 -11.77 -10.21
CA SER A 274 4.83 -11.83 -11.50
C SER A 274 6.31 -11.43 -11.45
N ARG A 275 6.84 -11.18 -10.24
CA ARG A 275 8.25 -10.84 -9.99
C ARG A 275 8.74 -9.57 -10.70
N PHE A 276 7.87 -8.59 -10.95
CA PHE A 276 8.29 -7.31 -11.53
C PHE A 276 9.11 -6.43 -10.56
N HIS A 277 9.19 -6.84 -9.29
CA HIS A 277 10.09 -6.27 -8.27
C HIS A 277 11.51 -6.88 -8.31
N LEU A 278 11.70 -7.98 -9.05
CA LEU A 278 12.95 -8.74 -9.16
C LEU A 278 13.39 -8.89 -10.63
N LEU A 279 13.33 -7.81 -11.41
CA LEU A 279 13.67 -7.88 -12.83
C LEU A 279 15.17 -8.03 -13.04
N ASP A 280 15.54 -9.00 -13.88
CA ASP A 280 16.88 -9.13 -14.46
C ASP A 280 16.90 -8.41 -15.82
N VAL A 281 17.43 -7.18 -15.82
CA VAL A 281 17.52 -6.35 -17.03
C VAL A 281 18.39 -6.98 -18.12
N GLY A 282 19.40 -7.79 -17.76
CA GLY A 282 20.26 -8.46 -18.73
C GLY A 282 19.49 -9.49 -19.56
N ALA A 283 18.64 -10.27 -18.90
CA ALA A 283 17.75 -11.23 -19.56
C ALA A 283 16.66 -10.57 -20.43
N MET A 284 16.42 -9.27 -20.24
CA MET A 284 15.36 -8.52 -20.92
C MET A 284 15.86 -7.62 -22.06
N ALA A 285 17.15 -7.63 -22.37
CA ALA A 285 17.77 -6.81 -23.42
C ALA A 285 17.18 -7.06 -24.83
N GLY A 286 16.57 -8.22 -25.07
CA GLY A 286 15.93 -8.56 -26.36
C GLY A 286 14.62 -7.80 -26.64
N ASP A 287 13.96 -7.24 -25.63
CA ASP A 287 12.80 -6.36 -25.80
C ASP A 287 12.86 -5.18 -24.82
N PRO A 288 13.65 -4.13 -25.12
CA PRO A 288 13.87 -3.02 -24.20
C PRO A 288 12.60 -2.25 -23.85
N ILE A 289 11.67 -2.12 -24.81
CA ILE A 289 10.39 -1.44 -24.57
C ILE A 289 9.52 -2.29 -23.62
N GLY A 290 9.42 -3.60 -23.85
CA GLY A 290 8.67 -4.50 -22.96
C GLY A 290 9.29 -4.59 -21.56
N ALA A 291 10.61 -4.47 -21.45
CA ALA A 291 11.30 -4.30 -20.17
C ALA A 291 10.92 -2.99 -19.48
N GLY A 292 10.93 -1.89 -20.24
CA GLY A 292 10.49 -0.58 -19.78
C GLY A 292 9.06 -0.62 -19.22
N GLU A 293 8.12 -1.24 -19.92
CA GLU A 293 6.73 -1.35 -19.45
C GLU A 293 6.62 -2.11 -18.12
N ARG A 294 7.41 -3.17 -17.90
CA ARG A 294 7.42 -3.91 -16.62
C ARG A 294 8.08 -3.13 -15.48
N ILE A 295 9.17 -2.42 -15.78
CA ILE A 295 9.83 -1.52 -14.83
C ILE A 295 8.85 -0.42 -14.42
N GLN A 296 8.22 0.28 -15.38
CA GLN A 296 7.26 1.33 -15.11
C GLN A 296 6.01 0.80 -14.37
N ALA A 297 5.51 -0.38 -14.71
CA ALA A 297 4.40 -1.02 -14.01
C ALA A 297 4.71 -1.21 -12.51
N PHE A 298 5.88 -1.78 -12.19
CA PHE A 298 6.29 -1.99 -10.80
C PHE A 298 6.36 -0.67 -10.03
N TRP A 299 7.05 0.34 -10.58
CA TRP A 299 7.23 1.62 -9.89
C TRP A 299 5.94 2.42 -9.76
N THR A 300 5.03 2.33 -10.75
CA THR A 300 3.70 2.94 -10.67
C THR A 300 2.89 2.33 -9.52
N VAL A 301 2.84 1.00 -9.44
CA VAL A 301 2.11 0.29 -8.40
C VAL A 301 2.73 0.51 -7.01
N MET A 302 4.06 0.50 -6.91
CA MET A 302 4.76 0.74 -5.65
C MET A 302 4.48 2.15 -5.12
N ALA A 303 4.64 3.17 -5.97
CA ALA A 303 4.32 4.54 -5.59
C ALA A 303 2.86 4.62 -5.13
N GLN A 304 1.92 4.10 -5.92
CA GLN A 304 0.50 4.13 -5.57
C GLN A 304 0.17 3.44 -4.24
N ASP A 305 0.77 2.28 -3.95
CA ASP A 305 0.60 1.59 -2.68
C ASP A 305 1.09 2.43 -1.51
N LYS A 306 2.32 2.99 -1.57
CA LYS A 306 2.87 3.83 -0.49
C LYS A 306 2.06 5.10 -0.27
N MET A 307 1.73 5.81 -1.35
CA MET A 307 0.96 7.05 -1.32
C MET A 307 -0.37 6.88 -0.60
N TRP A 308 -1.17 5.91 -1.04
CA TRP A 308 -2.51 5.70 -0.51
C TRP A 308 -2.53 4.94 0.81
N ALA A 309 -1.52 4.11 1.09
CA ALA A 309 -1.33 3.55 2.43
C ALA A 309 -1.13 4.67 3.46
N SER A 310 -0.25 5.63 3.16
CA SER A 310 -0.03 6.81 4.01
C SER A 310 -1.30 7.64 4.18
N ALA A 311 -1.99 7.98 3.09
CA ALA A 311 -3.23 8.77 3.15
C ALA A 311 -4.34 8.12 3.98
N MET A 312 -4.41 6.79 3.96
CA MET A 312 -5.42 6.01 4.69
C MET A 312 -4.96 5.59 6.10
N ASN A 313 -3.78 6.03 6.56
CA ASN A 313 -3.17 5.62 7.83
C ASN A 313 -3.07 4.08 7.97
N THR A 314 -2.71 3.40 6.88
CA THR A 314 -2.48 1.95 6.85
C THR A 314 -1.03 1.66 6.48
N PRO A 315 -0.46 0.52 6.88
CA PRO A 315 0.85 0.09 6.37
C PRO A 315 0.78 -0.18 4.85
N PRO A 316 1.81 0.18 4.08
CA PRO A 316 1.91 -0.26 2.69
C PRO A 316 2.10 -1.78 2.62
N SER A 317 1.77 -2.35 1.47
CA SER A 317 2.03 -3.77 1.21
C SER A 317 3.47 -3.99 0.74
N ILE A 318 4.02 -3.05 -0.02
CA ILE A 318 5.42 -3.05 -0.48
C ILE A 318 6.29 -2.30 0.55
N CYS A 319 6.61 -3.02 1.63
CA CYS A 319 7.46 -2.53 2.71
C CYS A 319 8.95 -2.79 2.43
N GLN A 320 9.77 -1.78 2.68
CA GLN A 320 11.25 -1.85 2.61
C GLN A 320 11.91 -1.87 4.01
N GLY A 321 11.12 -2.10 5.06
CA GLY A 321 11.58 -2.10 6.45
C GLY A 321 10.73 -3.04 7.32
N GLY A 322 11.30 -3.47 8.45
CA GLY A 322 10.62 -4.36 9.40
C GLY A 322 10.66 -5.84 9.01
N ARG A 323 9.70 -6.63 9.54
CA ARG A 323 9.66 -8.10 9.42
C ARG A 323 9.20 -8.62 8.06
N THR A 324 8.58 -7.79 7.23
CA THR A 324 8.00 -8.15 5.92
C THR A 324 8.68 -7.33 4.81
N ASN A 325 10.00 -7.47 4.70
CA ASN A 325 10.78 -6.74 3.70
C ASN A 325 10.63 -7.39 2.31
N ILE A 326 10.16 -6.63 1.33
CA ILE A 326 10.15 -7.06 -0.08
C ILE A 326 11.45 -6.57 -0.72
N GLN A 327 12.28 -7.51 -1.16
CA GLN A 327 13.50 -7.22 -1.90
C GLN A 327 13.16 -6.60 -3.25
N ILE A 328 13.80 -5.49 -3.60
CA ILE A 328 13.58 -4.79 -4.86
C ILE A 328 14.92 -4.70 -5.59
N THR A 329 15.03 -5.37 -6.74
CA THR A 329 16.20 -5.29 -7.63
C THR A 329 15.89 -4.57 -8.94
N THR A 330 14.62 -4.27 -9.18
CA THR A 330 14.17 -3.50 -10.35
C THR A 330 14.81 -2.11 -10.34
N PRO A 331 15.49 -1.69 -11.42
CA PRO A 331 16.18 -0.39 -11.48
C PRO A 331 15.16 0.75 -11.52
N TRP A 332 15.59 1.96 -11.13
CA TRP A 332 14.76 3.16 -11.24
C TRP A 332 14.22 3.35 -12.67
N PRO A 333 12.96 3.81 -12.82
CA PRO A 333 12.33 3.91 -14.13
C PRO A 333 12.93 5.06 -14.94
N LEU A 334 13.15 4.83 -16.22
CA LEU A 334 13.59 5.84 -17.20
C LEU A 334 12.38 6.47 -17.90
N ALA A 335 12.62 7.56 -18.62
CA ALA A 335 11.62 8.11 -19.53
C ALA A 335 11.32 7.10 -20.65
N THR A 336 10.08 7.09 -21.15
CA THR A 336 9.65 6.13 -22.19
C THR A 336 10.55 6.12 -23.42
N GLY A 337 11.02 7.30 -23.87
CA GLY A 337 11.94 7.41 -25.01
C GLY A 337 13.31 6.75 -24.80
N ALA A 338 13.77 6.60 -23.56
CA ALA A 338 15.04 5.92 -23.28
C ALA A 338 14.95 4.41 -23.58
N TYR A 339 13.81 3.79 -23.25
CA TYR A 339 13.56 2.38 -23.57
C TYR A 339 13.42 2.15 -25.09
N GLU A 340 12.87 3.13 -25.82
CA GLU A 340 12.82 3.09 -27.29
C GLU A 340 14.23 3.19 -27.92
N GLN A 341 15.17 3.80 -27.22
CA GLN A 341 16.60 3.86 -27.58
C GLN A 341 17.40 2.64 -27.09
N GLY A 342 16.76 1.66 -26.45
CA GLY A 342 17.41 0.44 -25.95
C GLY A 342 18.05 0.57 -24.57
N MET A 343 17.86 1.70 -23.87
CA MET A 343 18.41 1.91 -22.52
C MET A 343 17.51 1.24 -21.46
N LEU A 344 18.12 0.44 -20.57
CA LEU A 344 17.41 -0.28 -19.51
C LEU A 344 17.72 0.19 -18.09
N VAL A 345 18.86 0.85 -17.92
CA VAL A 345 19.40 1.27 -16.62
C VAL A 345 19.84 2.73 -16.72
N PRO A 346 19.71 3.53 -15.64
CA PRO A 346 20.23 4.90 -15.61
C PRO A 346 21.73 4.97 -15.88
N LEU A 347 22.18 6.08 -16.47
CA LEU A 347 23.60 6.33 -16.77
C LEU A 347 24.49 6.42 -15.51
N GLY A 348 23.92 6.79 -14.35
CA GLY A 348 24.63 6.81 -13.06
C GLY A 348 24.75 5.44 -12.38
N GLY A 349 24.30 4.36 -13.03
CA GLY A 349 24.41 2.99 -12.55
C GLY A 349 23.11 2.46 -11.93
N ASN A 350 23.16 1.20 -11.48
CA ASN A 350 22.04 0.53 -10.83
C ASN A 350 22.31 0.44 -9.32
N TYR A 351 21.69 1.33 -8.54
CA TYR A 351 21.69 1.26 -7.08
C TYR A 351 20.29 0.89 -6.58
N THR A 352 20.24 0.23 -5.42
CA THR A 352 18.97 -0.22 -4.86
C THR A 352 18.20 0.94 -4.24
N THR A 353 16.90 0.75 -4.01
CA THR A 353 16.13 1.73 -3.23
C THR A 353 16.67 1.90 -1.82
N GLU A 354 17.25 0.85 -1.24
CA GLU A 354 17.82 0.92 0.10
C GLU A 354 19.10 1.77 0.12
N ASP A 355 19.93 1.69 -0.93
CA ASP A 355 21.13 2.54 -1.05
C ASP A 355 20.75 4.03 -1.13
N PHE A 356 19.68 4.34 -1.89
CA PHE A 356 19.10 5.67 -1.93
C PHE A 356 18.60 6.11 -0.55
N LEU A 357 17.79 5.28 0.13
CA LEU A 357 17.20 5.61 1.44
C LEU A 357 18.23 5.71 2.58
N ARG A 358 19.43 5.15 2.40
CA ARG A 358 20.58 5.33 3.29
C ARG A 358 21.38 6.60 2.99
N GLY A 359 21.09 7.28 1.88
CA GLY A 359 21.88 8.40 1.40
C GLY A 359 23.28 7.99 0.92
N ALA A 360 23.48 6.70 0.61
CA ALA A 360 24.78 6.14 0.20
C ALA A 360 25.16 6.46 -1.26
N VAL A 361 24.24 7.07 -2.01
CA VAL A 361 24.40 7.40 -3.42
C VAL A 361 24.36 8.92 -3.59
N ASP A 362 25.25 9.43 -4.44
CA ASP A 362 25.17 10.79 -4.96
C ASP A 362 24.46 10.77 -6.32
N ASP A 363 23.22 11.22 -6.31
CA ASP A 363 22.30 11.19 -7.43
C ASP A 363 21.99 12.61 -7.96
N SER A 364 22.82 13.59 -7.55
CA SER A 364 22.59 15.02 -7.79
C SER A 364 22.63 15.43 -9.27
N ASN A 365 23.32 14.66 -10.11
CA ASN A 365 23.45 14.92 -11.55
C ASN A 365 22.53 14.02 -12.41
N GLU A 366 21.74 13.14 -11.79
CA GLU A 366 20.87 12.24 -12.55
C GLU A 366 19.58 12.96 -13.01
N ALA A 367 19.32 12.93 -14.31
CA ALA A 367 18.06 13.39 -14.87
C ALA A 367 16.97 12.34 -14.62
N PHE A 368 16.23 12.47 -13.51
CA PHE A 368 15.14 11.54 -13.21
C PHE A 368 13.96 11.68 -14.18
N SER A 369 13.40 10.52 -14.52
CA SER A 369 12.06 10.46 -15.11
C SER A 369 11.01 10.94 -14.11
N PRO A 370 9.85 11.44 -14.58
CA PRO A 370 8.77 11.83 -13.68
C PRO A 370 8.35 10.74 -12.69
N LEU A 371 8.26 9.50 -13.17
CA LEU A 371 7.92 8.35 -12.32
C LEU A 371 9.02 8.06 -11.28
N ALA A 372 10.29 8.22 -11.62
CA ALA A 372 11.39 8.05 -10.67
C ALA A 372 11.34 9.13 -9.59
N MET A 373 11.03 10.38 -9.95
CA MET A 373 10.87 11.46 -8.98
C MET A 373 9.76 11.15 -7.98
N ARG A 374 8.59 10.76 -8.48
CA ARG A 374 7.45 10.35 -7.66
C ARG A 374 7.80 9.17 -6.75
N ALA A 375 8.38 8.10 -7.30
CA ALA A 375 8.71 6.89 -6.54
C ALA A 375 9.70 7.18 -5.39
N LYS A 376 10.74 7.99 -5.64
CA LYS A 376 11.70 8.42 -4.61
C LYS A 376 11.03 9.23 -3.51
N ALA A 377 10.20 10.22 -3.87
CA ALA A 377 9.47 11.04 -2.91
C ALA A 377 8.56 10.19 -2.00
N CYS A 378 7.84 9.22 -2.58
CA CYS A 378 6.96 8.31 -1.83
C CYS A 378 7.75 7.39 -0.90
N SER A 379 8.90 6.87 -1.35
CA SER A 379 9.78 6.05 -0.50
C SER A 379 10.37 6.85 0.67
N LEU A 380 10.73 8.12 0.46
CA LEU A 380 11.19 9.00 1.54
C LEU A 380 10.09 9.26 2.57
N GLN A 381 8.86 9.52 2.12
CA GLN A 381 7.73 9.71 3.03
C GLN A 381 7.43 8.45 3.85
N ASP A 382 7.39 7.28 3.20
CA ASP A 382 7.20 6.01 3.90
C ASP A 382 8.30 5.76 4.94
N ARG A 383 9.56 6.04 4.58
CA ARG A 383 10.69 5.94 5.51
C ARG A 383 10.57 6.95 6.66
N ALA A 384 10.10 8.16 6.41
CA ALA A 384 9.86 9.18 7.44
C ALA A 384 8.76 8.75 8.42
N ILE A 385 7.65 8.20 7.91
CA ILE A 385 6.57 7.63 8.74
C ILE A 385 7.12 6.49 9.59
N TYR A 386 7.87 5.57 8.98
CA TYR A 386 8.48 4.45 9.69
C TYR A 386 9.41 4.93 10.81
N VAL A 387 10.38 5.81 10.51
CA VAL A 387 11.31 6.34 11.54
C VAL A 387 10.56 7.11 12.61
N SER A 388 9.60 7.96 12.27
CA SER A 388 8.80 8.70 13.25
C SER A 388 8.04 7.74 14.18
N SER A 389 7.44 6.67 13.65
CA SER A 389 6.70 5.66 14.42
C SER A 389 7.56 4.84 15.40
N GLN A 390 8.89 4.80 15.21
CA GLN A 390 9.81 4.06 16.08
C GLN A 390 10.20 4.83 17.35
N TYR A 391 9.91 6.12 17.43
CA TYR A 391 10.30 6.92 18.57
C TYR A 391 9.56 6.47 19.85
N ARG A 392 10.31 6.28 20.94
CA ARG A 392 9.77 6.13 22.29
C ARG A 392 10.63 6.94 23.27
N ALA A 393 9.98 7.64 24.20
CA ALA A 393 10.68 8.51 25.15
C ALA A 393 11.70 7.75 26.02
N ASP A 394 11.42 6.47 26.31
CA ASP A 394 12.19 5.56 27.15
C ASP A 394 13.11 4.60 26.35
N MET A 395 13.34 4.87 25.07
CA MET A 395 14.10 3.94 24.23
C MET A 395 15.59 3.84 24.63
N PRO A 396 16.15 2.62 24.76
CA PRO A 396 17.54 2.43 25.14
C PRO A 396 18.53 2.91 24.06
N ASN A 397 18.16 2.77 22.78
CA ASN A 397 19.02 3.12 21.64
C ASN A 397 18.75 4.53 21.09
N ARG A 398 18.58 5.52 21.98
CA ARG A 398 18.20 6.89 21.59
C ARG A 398 19.20 7.54 20.63
N ASN A 399 20.50 7.37 20.85
CA ASN A 399 21.54 7.97 19.99
C ASN A 399 21.52 7.39 18.57
N GLU A 400 21.33 6.08 18.44
CA GLU A 400 21.21 5.40 17.14
C GLU A 400 19.95 5.84 16.40
N TYR A 401 18.84 6.03 17.12
CA TYR A 401 17.63 6.60 16.56
C TYR A 401 17.86 8.03 16.05
N LEU A 402 18.47 8.90 16.86
CA LEU A 402 18.75 10.29 16.47
C LEU A 402 19.70 10.36 15.26
N ALA A 403 20.69 9.47 15.17
CA ALA A 403 21.55 9.38 13.98
C ALA A 403 20.76 9.01 12.72
N ARG A 404 19.85 8.02 12.82
CA ARG A 404 18.97 7.63 11.71
C ARG A 404 17.99 8.74 11.33
N PHE A 405 17.45 9.46 12.32
CA PHE A 405 16.60 10.63 12.13
C PHE A 405 17.34 11.73 11.35
N SER A 406 18.52 12.14 11.82
CA SER A 406 19.30 13.21 11.18
C SER A 406 19.78 12.86 9.78
N ALA A 407 20.15 11.59 9.55
CA ALA A 407 20.52 11.10 8.22
C ALA A 407 19.34 11.19 7.25
N LEU A 408 18.13 10.81 7.69
CA LEU A 408 16.93 10.88 6.88
C LEU A 408 16.49 12.34 6.63
N ASP A 409 16.55 13.22 7.62
CA ASP A 409 16.24 14.65 7.44
C ASP A 409 17.18 15.29 6.41
N THR A 410 18.48 15.01 6.51
CA THR A 410 19.49 15.48 5.55
C THR A 410 19.20 14.98 4.13
N LEU A 411 18.79 13.72 3.98
CA LEU A 411 18.43 13.13 2.70
C LEU A 411 17.16 13.77 2.11
N ILE A 412 16.12 13.97 2.92
CA ILE A 412 14.87 14.64 2.50
C ILE A 412 15.18 16.08 2.04
N GLU A 413 16.00 16.81 2.79
CA GLU A 413 16.39 18.17 2.44
C GLU A 413 17.22 18.24 1.15
N ARG A 414 18.18 17.32 0.99
CA ARG A 414 18.97 17.21 -0.25
C ARG A 414 18.05 16.95 -1.45
N TYR A 415 17.13 16.00 -1.32
CA TYR A 415 16.19 15.66 -2.38
C TYR A 415 15.23 16.81 -2.70
N HIS A 416 14.72 17.50 -1.68
CA HIS A 416 13.89 18.69 -1.87
C HIS A 416 14.62 19.79 -2.66
N ARG A 417 15.91 20.03 -2.35
CA ARG A 417 16.74 21.00 -3.09
C ARG A 417 16.97 20.57 -4.54
N GLN A 418 17.23 19.29 -4.80
CA GLN A 418 17.35 18.76 -6.16
C GLN A 418 16.06 19.00 -6.97
N LEU A 419 14.90 18.69 -6.39
CA LEU A 419 13.60 18.95 -7.05
C LEU A 419 13.36 20.46 -7.29
N ALA A 420 13.71 21.31 -6.33
CA ALA A 420 13.54 22.76 -6.47
C ALA A 420 14.44 23.39 -7.55
N ALA A 421 15.55 22.74 -7.91
CA ALA A 421 16.45 23.18 -8.97
C ALA A 421 15.92 22.88 -10.39
N ILE A 422 14.95 21.95 -10.52
CA ILE A 422 14.38 21.59 -11.83
C ILE A 422 13.50 22.73 -12.34
N ARG A 423 13.83 23.23 -13.54
CA ARG A 423 13.11 24.30 -14.24
C ARG A 423 12.94 23.95 -15.71
N ASN A 424 12.01 24.63 -16.38
CA ASN A 424 11.84 24.62 -17.84
C ASN A 424 11.64 23.22 -18.45
N ARG A 425 10.89 22.34 -17.79
CA ARG A 425 10.48 21.05 -18.36
C ARG A 425 9.09 21.14 -19.00
N SER A 426 8.65 20.03 -19.61
CA SER A 426 7.30 19.96 -20.19
C SER A 426 6.22 20.21 -19.13
N PRO A 427 5.03 20.70 -19.51
CA PRO A 427 3.93 20.89 -18.56
C PRO A 427 3.58 19.62 -17.78
N GLU A 428 3.75 18.44 -18.39
CA GLU A 428 3.52 17.15 -17.73
C GLU A 428 4.55 16.87 -16.64
N ASP A 429 5.83 17.07 -16.94
CA ASP A 429 6.91 16.90 -15.97
C ASP A 429 6.77 17.90 -14.81
N MET A 430 6.34 19.12 -15.08
CA MET A 430 6.15 20.15 -14.04
C MET A 430 5.00 19.79 -13.09
N ARG A 431 3.94 19.11 -13.56
CA ARG A 431 2.88 18.57 -12.69
C ARG A 431 3.40 17.45 -11.80
N GLU A 432 4.17 16.53 -12.36
CA GLU A 432 4.80 15.46 -11.58
C GLU A 432 5.82 16.00 -10.57
N LEU A 433 6.54 17.06 -10.94
CA LEU A 433 7.44 17.77 -10.04
C LEU A 433 6.68 18.38 -8.85
N LEU A 434 5.51 18.99 -9.07
CA LEU A 434 4.66 19.50 -8.00
C LEU A 434 4.23 18.37 -7.05
N VAL A 435 3.84 17.21 -7.58
CA VAL A 435 3.51 16.02 -6.78
C VAL A 435 4.71 15.58 -5.94
N ALA A 436 5.87 15.37 -6.55
CA ALA A 436 7.09 14.93 -5.86
C ALA A 436 7.57 15.94 -4.79
N ARG A 437 7.51 17.24 -5.07
CA ARG A 437 7.85 18.30 -4.10
C ARG A 437 6.90 18.29 -2.91
N THR A 438 5.60 18.16 -3.17
CA THR A 438 4.58 18.10 -2.11
C THR A 438 4.79 16.87 -1.21
N PHE A 439 5.07 15.70 -1.81
CA PHE A 439 5.42 14.50 -1.05
C PHE A 439 6.68 14.67 -0.21
N THR A 440 7.72 15.31 -0.75
CA THR A 440 8.97 15.53 -0.02
C THR A 440 8.77 16.48 1.16
N CYS A 441 7.94 17.52 1.00
CA CYS A 441 7.55 18.40 2.11
C CYS A 441 6.74 17.64 3.16
N ALA A 442 5.78 16.79 2.73
CA ALA A 442 5.02 15.96 3.64
C ALA A 442 5.91 14.94 4.38
N ALA A 443 6.95 14.40 3.74
CA ALA A 443 7.93 13.53 4.39
C ALA A 443 8.67 14.25 5.53
N ALA A 444 9.13 15.48 5.30
CA ALA A 444 9.76 16.30 6.35
C ALA A 444 8.78 16.60 7.50
N ILE A 445 7.53 16.97 7.20
CA ILE A 445 6.50 17.20 8.23
C ILE A 445 6.27 15.93 9.06
N GLN A 446 6.14 14.77 8.42
CA GLN A 446 5.89 13.50 9.10
C GLN A 446 7.07 13.06 9.97
N LEU A 447 8.31 13.26 9.49
CA LEU A 447 9.51 12.97 10.27
C LEU A 447 9.56 13.80 11.57
N HIS A 448 9.31 15.10 11.47
CA HIS A 448 9.37 16.02 12.61
C HIS A 448 8.11 16.02 13.49
N SER A 449 7.03 15.32 13.10
CA SER A 449 5.73 15.33 13.80
C SER A 449 5.82 14.89 15.27
N THR A 450 6.72 13.96 15.59
CA THR A 450 6.95 13.45 16.96
C THR A 450 7.66 14.45 17.87
N PHE A 451 8.43 15.38 17.31
CA PHE A 451 9.23 16.35 18.07
C PHE A 451 8.63 17.76 18.05
N SER A 452 7.70 18.04 17.13
CA SER A 452 7.21 19.38 16.84
C SER A 452 6.53 20.07 18.03
N SER A 453 5.88 19.32 18.93
CA SER A 453 5.24 19.89 20.13
C SER A 453 6.23 20.26 21.25
N GLN A 454 7.43 19.68 21.26
CA GLN A 454 8.41 19.82 22.34
C GLN A 454 9.67 20.58 21.90
N GLN A 455 10.00 20.58 20.61
CA GLN A 455 11.22 21.16 20.07
C GLN A 455 10.92 22.27 19.06
N PRO A 456 11.25 23.54 19.40
CA PRO A 456 11.02 24.69 18.51
C PRO A 456 11.65 24.53 17.12
N MET A 457 12.85 23.93 17.04
CA MET A 457 13.55 23.71 15.77
C MET A 457 12.78 22.76 14.84
N SER A 458 12.21 21.69 15.39
CA SER A 458 11.39 20.74 14.62
C SER A 458 10.11 21.41 14.13
N TRP A 459 9.44 22.17 15.00
CA TRP A 459 8.28 22.96 14.61
C TRP A 459 8.59 23.94 13.47
N GLN A 460 9.64 24.75 13.63
CA GLN A 460 10.05 25.73 12.62
C GLN A 460 10.40 25.07 11.28
N LYS A 461 11.04 23.89 11.30
CA LYS A 461 11.28 23.11 10.08
C LYS A 461 9.97 22.72 9.39
N THR A 462 8.96 22.23 10.14
CA THR A 462 7.66 21.86 9.57
C THR A 462 6.93 23.05 8.93
N VAL A 463 7.00 24.23 9.54
CA VAL A 463 6.43 25.47 8.99
C VAL A 463 7.17 25.89 7.72
N CYS A 464 8.51 25.86 7.73
CA CYS A 464 9.32 26.22 6.57
C CYS A 464 9.02 25.37 5.34
N VAL A 465 8.95 24.04 5.50
CA VAL A 465 8.61 23.15 4.39
C VAL A 465 7.14 23.27 3.96
N ALA A 466 6.23 23.61 4.88
CA ALA A 466 4.83 23.88 4.55
C ALA A 466 4.68 25.14 3.67
N VAL A 467 5.42 26.22 3.99
CA VAL A 467 5.50 27.41 3.14
C VAL A 467 6.15 27.10 1.79
N ALA A 468 7.22 26.29 1.79
CA ALA A 468 7.88 25.87 0.55
C ALA A 468 6.95 25.06 -0.38
N ALA A 469 6.03 24.27 0.17
CA ALA A 469 4.99 23.57 -0.60
C ALA A 469 3.99 24.56 -1.22
N GLY A 470 3.61 25.63 -0.51
CA GLY A 470 2.81 26.72 -1.07
C GLY A 470 3.48 27.39 -2.27
N HIS A 471 4.78 27.68 -2.17
CA HIS A 471 5.56 28.22 -3.29
C HIS A 471 5.78 27.22 -4.44
N ALA A 472 5.69 25.91 -4.17
CA ALA A 472 5.80 24.91 -5.22
C ALA A 472 4.62 25.01 -6.22
N LEU A 473 3.47 25.58 -5.84
CA LEU A 473 2.35 25.83 -6.75
C LEU A 473 2.69 26.83 -7.85
N ASP A 474 3.64 27.73 -7.63
CA ASP A 474 4.01 28.78 -8.60
C ASP A 474 4.63 28.20 -9.88
N VAL A 475 5.00 26.91 -9.89
CA VAL A 475 5.61 26.24 -11.05
C VAL A 475 4.59 25.66 -12.04
N VAL A 476 3.29 25.62 -11.69
CA VAL A 476 2.22 25.03 -12.51
C VAL A 476 1.06 26.00 -12.67
N ASN A 477 0.59 26.20 -13.90
CA ASN A 477 -0.65 26.93 -14.16
C ASN A 477 -1.86 25.99 -13.99
N LEU A 478 -2.46 25.99 -12.80
CA LEU A 478 -3.59 25.11 -12.46
C LEU A 478 -4.83 25.31 -13.35
N ASN A 479 -5.01 26.50 -13.93
CA ASN A 479 -6.15 26.79 -14.82
C ASN A 479 -6.10 25.98 -16.12
N GLN A 480 -4.93 25.46 -16.49
CA GLN A 480 -4.72 24.64 -17.69
C GLN A 480 -4.68 23.14 -17.38
N VAL A 481 -4.98 22.74 -16.14
CA VAL A 481 -4.87 21.36 -15.66
C VAL A 481 -6.25 20.86 -15.24
N PRO A 482 -6.98 20.16 -16.13
CA PRO A 482 -8.34 19.71 -15.85
C PRO A 482 -8.41 18.59 -14.80
N HIS A 483 -7.33 17.82 -14.64
CA HIS A 483 -7.20 16.73 -13.69
C HIS A 483 -5.81 16.76 -13.08
N LEU A 484 -5.73 16.58 -11.76
CA LEU A 484 -4.48 16.48 -11.01
C LEU A 484 -4.59 15.26 -10.09
N ASP A 485 -3.45 14.70 -9.68
CA ASP A 485 -3.44 13.52 -8.82
C ASP A 485 -4.28 13.74 -7.53
N PRO A 486 -5.33 12.94 -7.28
CA PRO A 486 -6.20 13.11 -6.12
C PRO A 486 -5.45 13.08 -4.78
N ILE A 487 -4.29 12.44 -4.71
CA ILE A 487 -3.49 12.35 -3.48
C ILE A 487 -3.08 13.72 -2.93
N LEU A 488 -2.95 14.72 -3.81
CA LEU A 488 -2.60 16.08 -3.40
C LEU A 488 -3.65 16.70 -2.47
N ALA A 489 -4.92 16.27 -2.53
CA ALA A 489 -5.94 16.73 -1.59
C ALA A 489 -5.56 16.41 -0.14
N VAL A 490 -5.07 15.18 0.09
CA VAL A 490 -4.67 14.68 1.42
C VAL A 490 -3.38 15.34 1.88
N LEU A 491 -2.40 15.45 0.98
CA LEU A 491 -1.11 16.07 1.29
C LEU A 491 -1.26 17.56 1.60
N TRP A 492 -2.01 18.30 0.77
CA TRP A 492 -2.28 19.70 1.01
C TRP A 492 -3.12 19.91 2.26
N SER A 493 -4.06 19.03 2.59
CA SER A 493 -4.74 19.06 3.89
C SER A 493 -3.76 18.99 5.05
N THR A 494 -2.81 18.04 5.00
CA THR A 494 -1.78 17.88 6.04
C THR A 494 -0.91 19.14 6.17
N ILE A 495 -0.48 19.71 5.05
CA ILE A 495 0.36 20.91 5.01
C ILE A 495 -0.41 22.15 5.50
N CYS A 496 -1.64 22.36 5.04
CA CYS A 496 -2.49 23.46 5.47
C CYS A 496 -2.78 23.40 6.98
N LYS A 497 -2.95 22.19 7.55
CA LYS A 497 -3.13 22.02 9.01
C LYS A 497 -1.91 22.50 9.80
N VAL A 498 -0.68 22.34 9.28
CA VAL A 498 0.54 22.92 9.87
C VAL A 498 0.50 24.45 9.80
N LEU A 499 0.18 25.03 8.63
CA LEU A 499 0.11 26.49 8.45
C LEU A 499 -0.95 27.13 9.36
N VAL A 500 -2.14 26.53 9.46
CA VAL A 500 -3.23 26.99 10.35
C VAL A 500 -2.81 26.91 11.82
N SER A 501 -2.12 25.84 12.21
CA SER A 501 -1.63 25.68 13.58
C SER A 501 -0.56 26.72 13.93
N GLU A 502 0.29 27.08 12.97
CA GLU A 502 1.26 28.16 13.16
C GLU A 502 0.62 29.54 13.25
N LEU A 503 -0.36 29.84 12.40
CA LEU A 503 -1.14 31.08 12.52
C LEU A 503 -1.80 31.18 13.89
N ARG A 504 -2.40 30.10 14.39
CA ARG A 504 -2.97 30.06 15.75
C ARG A 504 -1.93 30.39 16.81
N ARG A 505 -0.75 29.74 16.74
CA ARG A 505 0.34 29.94 17.70
C ARG A 505 0.84 31.39 17.70
N VAL A 506 0.99 31.99 16.51
CA VAL A 506 1.45 33.37 16.35
C VAL A 506 0.41 34.37 16.84
N LEU A 507 -0.86 34.21 16.49
CA LEU A 507 -1.95 35.10 16.92
C LEU A 507 -2.18 35.08 18.43
N GLN A 508 -1.95 33.94 19.08
CA GLN A 508 -2.08 33.79 20.53
C GLN A 508 -0.82 34.20 21.29
N SER A 509 0.29 34.46 20.61
CA SER A 509 1.54 34.85 21.26
C SER A 509 1.52 36.32 21.66
N ALA A 510 1.93 36.61 22.89
CA ALA A 510 2.18 37.98 23.35
C ALA A 510 3.51 38.56 22.83
N ALA A 511 4.33 37.76 22.14
CA ALA A 511 5.62 38.19 21.61
C ALA A 511 5.45 38.96 20.28
N PRO A 512 6.26 40.00 20.03
CA PRO A 512 6.23 40.71 18.75
C PRO A 512 6.73 39.78 17.64
N VAL A 513 5.82 39.29 16.81
CA VAL A 513 6.13 38.50 15.61
C VAL A 513 6.26 39.44 14.41
N ARG A 514 7.20 39.15 13.50
CA ARG A 514 7.40 39.96 12.29
C ARG A 514 6.17 39.82 11.38
N GLN A 515 5.61 40.94 10.95
CA GLN A 515 4.46 40.98 10.04
C GLN A 515 4.71 40.20 8.74
N GLU A 516 5.96 40.17 8.27
CA GLU A 516 6.39 39.43 7.08
C GLU A 516 6.18 37.92 7.23
N GLU A 517 6.43 37.34 8.41
CA GLU A 517 6.25 35.91 8.67
C GLU A 517 4.78 35.50 8.60
N ILE A 518 3.89 36.30 9.22
CA ILE A 518 2.44 36.11 9.16
C ILE A 518 1.95 36.20 7.71
N THR A 519 2.46 37.16 6.96
CA THR A 519 2.09 37.39 5.55
C THR A 519 2.52 36.20 4.68
N ASN A 520 3.72 35.65 4.88
CA ASN A 520 4.21 34.50 4.14
C ASN A 520 3.40 33.22 4.41
N ILE A 521 3.04 32.97 5.66
CA ILE A 521 2.21 31.82 6.05
C ILE A 521 0.80 31.96 5.46
N THR A 522 0.21 33.14 5.59
CA THR A 522 -1.14 33.43 5.08
C THR A 522 -1.20 33.31 3.56
N SER A 523 -0.23 33.89 2.84
CA SER A 523 -0.12 33.80 1.39
C SER A 523 0.00 32.35 0.90
N SER A 524 0.83 31.53 1.55
CA SER A 524 0.95 30.10 1.23
C SER A 524 -0.37 29.35 1.45
N LEU A 525 -1.07 29.61 2.57
CA LEU A 525 -2.36 29.00 2.86
C LEU A 525 -3.45 29.42 1.85
N ASP A 526 -3.47 30.69 1.46
CA ASP A 526 -4.38 31.24 0.45
C ASP A 526 -4.14 30.59 -0.93
N LYS A 527 -2.88 30.47 -1.36
CA LYS A 527 -2.53 29.79 -2.62
C LYS A 527 -3.02 28.35 -2.64
N MET A 528 -2.80 27.60 -1.57
CA MET A 528 -3.21 26.19 -1.49
C MET A 528 -4.73 26.03 -1.46
N THR A 529 -5.45 26.86 -0.70
CA THR A 529 -6.91 26.82 -0.66
C THR A 529 -7.55 27.28 -1.97
N ALA A 530 -6.98 28.26 -2.67
CA ALA A 530 -7.40 28.65 -4.03
C ALA A 530 -7.17 27.53 -5.05
N ALA A 531 -6.02 26.85 -4.98
CA ALA A 531 -5.72 25.67 -5.80
C ALA A 531 -6.75 24.55 -5.58
N MET A 532 -7.04 24.21 -4.32
CA MET A 532 -8.05 23.21 -3.97
C MET A 532 -9.46 23.60 -4.44
N THR A 533 -9.81 24.90 -4.35
CA THR A 533 -11.10 25.42 -4.85
C THR A 533 -11.23 25.18 -6.34
N THR A 534 -10.20 25.50 -7.12
CA THR A 534 -10.16 25.32 -8.57
C THR A 534 -10.34 23.84 -8.96
N LEU A 535 -9.71 22.93 -8.21
CA LEU A 535 -9.74 21.49 -8.51
C LEU A 535 -10.96 20.75 -7.93
N SER A 536 -11.70 21.37 -7.00
CA SER A 536 -12.84 20.74 -6.32
C SER A 536 -13.99 20.37 -7.26
N ALA A 537 -14.13 21.07 -8.39
CA ALA A 537 -15.15 20.78 -9.41
C ALA A 537 -15.00 19.37 -10.02
N ASN A 538 -13.77 18.86 -10.13
CA ASN A 538 -13.44 17.59 -10.77
C ASN A 538 -12.95 16.51 -9.79
N SER A 539 -12.86 16.84 -8.49
CA SER A 539 -12.38 15.94 -7.44
C SER A 539 -13.16 16.14 -6.15
N THR A 540 -14.00 15.15 -5.81
CA THR A 540 -14.77 15.14 -4.56
C THR A 540 -13.84 15.21 -3.33
N LEU A 541 -12.68 14.56 -3.42
CA LEU A 541 -11.69 14.52 -2.34
C LEU A 541 -11.06 15.90 -2.09
N MET A 542 -10.82 16.69 -3.14
CA MET A 542 -10.37 18.08 -2.99
C MET A 542 -11.42 18.93 -2.27
N GLY A 543 -12.71 18.79 -2.64
CA GLY A 543 -13.80 19.51 -2.00
C GLY A 543 -13.96 19.18 -0.51
N GLN A 544 -13.88 17.89 -0.16
CA GLN A 544 -13.96 17.43 1.24
C GLN A 544 -12.84 18.03 2.11
N HIS A 545 -11.58 17.91 1.68
CA HIS A 545 -10.46 18.45 2.46
C HIS A 545 -10.42 19.98 2.47
N LEU A 546 -10.89 20.65 1.40
CA LEU A 546 -11.03 22.11 1.38
C LEU A 546 -11.99 22.58 2.47
N ALA A 547 -13.14 21.92 2.62
CA ALA A 547 -14.12 22.25 3.65
C ALA A 547 -13.53 22.11 5.07
N GLU A 548 -12.76 21.05 5.34
CA GLU A 548 -12.05 20.88 6.62
C GLU A 548 -11.07 22.04 6.91
N ILE A 549 -10.30 22.45 5.90
CA ILE A 549 -9.32 23.54 6.06
C ILE A 549 -10.02 24.87 6.29
N GLN A 550 -11.10 25.15 5.55
CA GLN A 550 -11.90 26.37 5.72
C GLN A 550 -12.53 26.44 7.11
N GLN A 551 -13.07 25.33 7.60
CA GLN A 551 -13.57 25.24 8.97
C GLN A 551 -12.47 25.51 10.00
N ALA A 552 -11.30 24.88 9.84
CA ALA A 552 -10.16 25.08 10.74
C ALA A 552 -9.67 26.54 10.72
N ARG A 553 -9.66 27.19 9.55
CA ARG A 553 -9.30 28.60 9.40
C ARG A 553 -10.33 29.54 10.03
N ALA A 554 -11.62 29.23 9.95
CA ALA A 554 -12.66 30.02 10.58
C ALA A 554 -12.51 30.10 12.11
N THR A 555 -11.92 29.07 12.75
CA THR A 555 -11.62 29.08 14.19
C THR A 555 -10.45 30.00 14.59
N LEU A 556 -9.76 30.62 13.63
CA LEU A 556 -8.69 31.59 13.90
C LEU A 556 -9.21 33.02 14.05
N ALA A 557 -10.41 33.30 13.50
CA ALA A 557 -11.12 34.56 13.64
C ALA A 557 -11.95 34.53 14.92
#